data_AF-A0A931U1V2-F1
#
_entry.id   AF-A0A931U1V2-F1
#
_cell.length_a   1.000
_cell.length_b   1.000
_cell.length_c   1.000
_cell.angle_alpha   90.00
_cell.angle_beta   90.00
_cell.angle_gamma   90.00
#
_symmetry.space_group_name_H-M   'P 1'
#
loop_
_entity.id
_entity.type
_entity.pdbx_description
1 polymer ?
#
loop_
_entity_poly.entity_id
_entity_poly.type
_entity_poly.pdbx_seq_one_letter_code
_entity_poly.pdbx_strand_id
1 'polypeptide(L)' 'MCWLFAGKAVRIDAPCLDCGALMTIEMRDGQFLTVDPPSIIGHCNSSWQLQTDPALTPFR' A
#
# COMPACT_ATOMS: atom_id res chain seq x y z
N MET A 1 14.71 5.74 -3.94
CA MET A 1 13.23 5.80 -3.99
C MET A 1 12.79 6.99 -3.14
N CYS A 2 12.04 7.95 -3.68
CA CYS A 2 11.51 9.08 -2.93
C CYS A 2 9.98 8.96 -2.78
N TRP A 3 9.47 9.16 -1.57
CA TRP A 3 8.04 9.23 -1.30
C TRP A 3 7.44 10.46 -1.99
N LEU A 4 6.28 10.31 -2.65
CA LEU A 4 5.67 11.40 -3.43
C LEU A 4 5.29 12.62 -2.56
N PHE A 5 4.95 12.38 -1.29
CA PHE A 5 4.51 13.41 -0.35
C PHE A 5 5.36 13.39 0.92
N ALA A 6 6.65 13.72 0.79
CA ALA A 6 7.63 13.67 1.89
C ALA A 6 7.12 14.34 3.18
N GLY A 7 7.20 13.62 4.32
CA GLY A 7 6.80 14.05 5.65
C GLY A 7 5.28 14.13 5.89
N LYS A 8 4.45 13.88 4.87
CA LYS A 8 2.99 13.97 4.96
C LYS A 8 2.36 12.60 5.15
N ALA A 9 1.37 12.55 6.04
CA ALA A 9 0.45 11.42 6.08
C ALA A 9 -0.48 11.48 4.87
N VAL A 10 -0.64 10.35 4.20
CA VAL A 10 -1.55 10.16 3.06
C VAL A 10 -2.55 9.09 3.46
N ARG A 11 -3.83 9.38 3.27
CA ARG A 11 -4.93 8.44 3.44
C ARG A 11 -5.37 7.92 2.07
N ILE A 12 -5.57 6.62 1.95
CA ILE A 12 -6.03 5.96 0.73
C ILE A 12 -7.26 5.14 1.11
N ASP A 13 -8.38 5.51 0.49
CA ASP A 13 -9.66 4.81 0.61
C ASP A 13 -9.94 4.09 -0.72
N ALA A 14 -10.19 2.79 -0.67
CA ALA A 14 -10.46 1.97 -1.84
C ALA A 14 -11.40 0.81 -1.52
N PRO A 15 -12.24 0.34 -2.46
CA PRO A 15 -13.04 -0.86 -2.25
C PRO A 15 -12.17 -2.13 -2.32
N CYS A 16 -12.53 -3.16 -1.56
CA CYS A 16 -11.99 -4.50 -1.69
C CYS A 16 -12.30 -5.05 -3.08
N LEU A 17 -11.29 -5.64 -3.74
CA LEU A 17 -11.44 -6.20 -5.07
C LEU A 17 -12.40 -7.40 -5.12
N ASP A 18 -12.52 -8.13 -4.00
CA ASP A 18 -13.37 -9.32 -3.90
C ASP A 18 -14.82 -8.97 -3.53
N CYS A 19 -15.01 -8.26 -2.40
CA CYS A 19 -16.34 -8.02 -1.84
C CYS A 19 -16.86 -6.58 -1.97
N GLY A 20 -16.03 -5.63 -2.43
CA GLY A 20 -16.39 -4.22 -2.58
C GLY A 20 -16.46 -3.41 -1.28
N ALA A 21 -16.25 -4.03 -0.11
CA ALA A 21 -16.23 -3.31 1.17
C ALA A 21 -15.13 -2.24 1.20
N LEU A 22 -15.39 -1.11 1.86
CA LEU A 22 -14.40 -0.04 1.98
C LEU A 22 -13.19 -0.52 2.79
N MET A 23 -12.00 -0.24 2.26
CA MET A 23 -10.71 -0.45 2.90
C MET A 23 -10.00 0.89 2.99
N THR A 24 -9.32 1.10 4.12
CA THR A 24 -8.58 2.32 4.42
C THR A 24 -7.14 1.97 4.79
N ILE A 25 -6.18 2.69 4.23
CA ILE A 25 -4.81 2.74 4.76
C ILE A 25 -4.37 4.18 4.97
N GLU A 26 -3.63 4.44 6.03
CA GLU A 26 -2.89 5.69 6.21
C GLU A 26 -1.40 5.40 6.25
N MET A 27 -0.63 6.21 5.54
CA MET A 27 0.80 6.00 5.36
C MET A 27 1.57 7.31 5.49
N ARG A 28 2.82 7.22 5.94
CA ARG A 28 3.78 8.33 5.93
C ARG A 28 5.16 7.79 5.58
N ASP A 29 5.79 8.39 4.58
CA ASP A 29 7.16 8.07 4.17
C ASP A 29 7.42 6.56 3.99
N GLY A 30 6.46 5.88 3.35
CA GLY A 30 6.53 4.44 3.07
C GLY A 30 6.13 3.53 4.24
N GLN A 31 5.80 4.07 5.42
CA GLN A 31 5.36 3.30 6.58
C GLN A 31 3.84 3.38 6.75
N PHE A 32 3.21 2.28 7.18
CA PHE A 32 1.81 2.28 7.59
C PHE A 32 1.65 2.90 8.97
N LEU A 33 0.68 3.80 9.09
CA LEU A 33 0.20 4.35 10.36
C LEU A 33 -1.05 3.62 10.83
N THR A 34 -1.98 3.34 9.91
CA THR A 34 -3.20 2.56 10.15
C THR A 34 -3.57 1.75 8.92
N VAL A 35 -4.19 0.59 9.15
CA VAL A 35 -4.67 -0.35 8.14
C VAL A 35 -6.00 -0.92 8.64
N ASP A 36 -7.08 -0.70 7.89
CA ASP A 36 -8.43 -1.15 8.24
C ASP A 36 -9.20 -1.66 7.01
N PRO A 37 -9.55 -2.96 6.94
CA PRO A 37 -9.28 -3.99 7.94
C PRO A 37 -7.78 -4.36 8.01
N PRO A 38 -7.27 -4.86 9.16
CA PRO A 38 -5.87 -5.25 9.30
C PRO A 38 -5.45 -6.41 8.40
N SER A 39 -6.40 -7.10 7.76
CA SER A 39 -6.18 -8.21 6.84
C SER A 39 -6.08 -7.79 5.36
N ILE A 40 -5.95 -6.50 5.05
CA ILE A 40 -5.77 -6.01 3.67
C ILE A 40 -4.54 -6.66 3.03
N ILE A 41 -4.67 -7.08 1.77
CA ILE A 41 -3.57 -7.61 0.94
C ILE A 41 -3.57 -6.84 -0.38
N GLY A 42 -2.37 -6.44 -0.84
CA GLY A 42 -2.18 -5.86 -2.17
C GLY A 42 -2.00 -6.93 -3.23
N HIS A 43 -2.75 -6.86 -4.33
CA HIS A 43 -2.56 -7.71 -5.51
C HIS A 43 -1.76 -6.97 -6.59
N CYS A 44 -0.79 -7.64 -7.21
CA CYS A 44 -0.01 -7.11 -8.32
C CYS A 44 0.03 -8.13 -9.46
N ASN A 45 -0.53 -7.78 -10.62
CA ASN A 45 -0.67 -8.67 -11.79
C ASN A 45 0.68 -9.15 -12.37
N SER A 46 1.78 -8.43 -12.11
CA SER A 46 3.12 -8.79 -12.54
C SER A 46 4.12 -8.61 -11.41
N SER A 47 4.51 -9.71 -10.76
CA SER A 47 5.54 -9.70 -9.70
C SER A 47 6.94 -9.38 -10.23
N TRP A 48 7.13 -9.32 -11.55
CA TRP A 48 8.45 -9.15 -12.18
C TRP A 48 9.13 -7.84 -11.77
N GLN A 49 8.38 -6.75 -11.59
CA GLN A 49 8.89 -5.47 -11.09
C GLN A 49 9.17 -5.46 -9.57
N LEU A 50 8.56 -6.39 -8.82
CA LEU A 50 8.74 -6.53 -7.37
C LEU A 50 9.87 -7.50 -7.01
N GLN A 51 10.13 -8.49 -7.87
CA GLN A 51 11.15 -9.53 -7.66
C GLN A 51 12.55 -9.13 -8.15
N THR A 52 12.65 -8.12 -9.02
CA THR A 52 13.94 -7.67 -9.58
C THR A 52 14.67 -6.65 -8.73
N ASP A 53 13.96 -5.95 -7.84
CA ASP A 53 14.57 -5.07 -6.83
C ASP A 53 13.75 -5.14 -5.53
N PRO A 54 14.31 -5.71 -4.44
CA PRO A 54 13.66 -5.74 -3.13
C PRO A 54 13.23 -4.36 -2.62
N ALA A 55 13.92 -3.28 -3.03
CA ALA A 55 13.57 -1.90 -2.67
C ALA A 55 12.32 -1.38 -3.37
N LEU A 56 11.86 -2.06 -4.43
CA LEU A 56 10.62 -1.76 -5.13
C LEU A 56 9.44 -2.62 -4.66
N THR A 57 9.65 -3.50 -3.68
CA THR A 57 8.53 -4.22 -3.03
C THR A 57 7.75 -3.20 -2.19
N PRO A 58 6.55 -2.77 -2.60
CA PRO A 58 5.78 -1.90 -1.75
C PRO A 58 5.33 -2.73 -0.54
N PHE A 59 5.31 -2.10 0.64
CA PHE A 59 4.67 -2.63 1.85
C PHE A 59 5.40 -3.77 2.59
N ARG A 60 6.73 -3.72 2.69
CA ARG A 60 7.48 -4.56 3.63
C ARG A 60 7.37 -4.07 5.08
#